data_AF-A0AAN9FED0-F1
#
_entry.id   AF-A0AAN9FED0-F1
#
_cell.length_a   1.000
_cell.length_b   1.000
_cell.length_c   1.000
_cell.angle_alpha   90.00
_cell.angle_beta   90.00
_cell.angle_gamma   90.00
#
_symmetry.space_group_name_H-M   'P 1'
#
loop_
_entity.id
_entity.type
_entity.pdbx_description
1 polymer ?
#
loop_
_entity_poly.entity_id
_entity_poly.type
_entity_poly.pdbx_seq_one_letter_code
_entity_poly.pdbx_strand_id
1 'polypeptide(L)'
;MPSFDSLDFFLFSLCKKFSSPLAFFIQAQGCVICLILAFGWACAAYVRNREINRIKKSMKNGNSFAFICDDINELEHSNQVNLPRVSVIMPLKGFGEHNLHNWRSQLTSLYGGHLEFRLVVESTEDPAYSAVSKLLAELEDSVDARIVVAGLSTTCSQKIHNQLVGVETIHKESKYILFLDDDVRIHPGSIGALTREMEKNPEIFIQTGYPLDLPSGSLGSYCIYEYHMPCSMGFATGGRTFFLWGGCMMMHADDFRKDNCGVVSGLRDGGYSDDMTLAAISGAHEKLITSPPVAVFPHPLATDLNFGRYWNYLRKQTFVLESYVTKVNKIMNRALFFVHIYLSWGFVVPYIIAMIQIAGAIRFHMKGHSAEESAFTSGGLSLLWFLAICTVLQLFSMWNLTRIEVLLCNILSPEAPQLSLKSYNWCLVFIAMLVGNFLYPICAIRSHFSKRINWSGIIYYLKDGKISKIERAPRSHDTGPVFTDLGGKHLYGKKGLPTKASYISSLSKRLLQWHAPKRSE
;
A
#
# COMPACT_ATOMS: atom_id res chain seq x y z
N MET A 1 53.16 1.00 -8.94
CA MET A 1 51.88 1.21 -8.25
C MET A 1 51.60 2.71 -8.10
N PRO A 2 50.92 3.36 -9.05
CA PRO A 2 50.58 4.80 -8.97
C PRO A 2 49.07 5.08 -8.84
N SER A 3 48.20 4.07 -8.79
CA SER A 3 46.73 4.25 -8.84
C SER A 3 46.07 4.57 -7.49
N PHE A 4 46.72 4.25 -6.37
CA PHE A 4 46.10 4.37 -5.05
C PHE A 4 46.19 5.78 -4.45
N ASP A 5 47.23 6.56 -4.77
CA ASP A 5 47.37 7.93 -4.23
C ASP A 5 46.39 8.92 -4.87
N SER A 6 46.03 8.70 -6.14
CA SER A 6 44.97 9.48 -6.81
C SER A 6 43.60 9.25 -6.19
N LEU A 7 43.29 8.01 -5.78
CA LEU A 7 42.03 7.67 -5.14
C LEU A 7 41.95 8.26 -3.73
N ASP A 8 43.06 8.24 -3.00
CA ASP A 8 43.15 8.78 -1.65
C ASP A 8 43.05 10.31 -1.64
N PHE A 9 43.68 10.99 -2.60
CA PHE A 9 43.52 12.43 -2.80
C PHE A 9 42.07 12.80 -3.16
N PHE A 10 41.44 12.01 -4.03
CA PHE A 10 40.03 12.21 -4.39
C PHE A 10 39.10 12.03 -3.18
N LEU A 11 39.29 10.97 -2.40
CA LEU A 11 38.50 10.69 -1.20
C LEU A 11 38.70 11.76 -0.13
N PHE A 12 39.94 12.20 0.10
CA PHE A 12 40.25 13.31 0.99
C PHE A 12 39.58 14.61 0.53
N SER A 13 39.64 14.94 -0.76
CA SER A 13 38.96 16.12 -1.29
C SER A 13 37.44 16.04 -1.15
N LEU A 14 36.84 14.86 -1.28
CA LEU A 14 35.41 14.66 -1.08
C LEU A 14 35.02 14.80 0.38
N CYS A 15 35.73 14.12 1.30
CA CYS A 15 35.57 14.32 2.73
C CYS A 15 35.63 15.81 3.06
N LYS A 16 36.66 16.54 2.55
CA LYS A 16 36.82 17.98 2.75
C LYS A 16 35.59 18.79 2.36
N LYS A 17 35.01 18.49 1.19
CA LYS A 17 33.78 19.15 0.71
C LYS A 17 32.56 18.78 1.55
N PHE A 18 32.49 17.54 2.05
CA PHE A 18 31.36 17.04 2.83
C PHE A 18 31.36 17.42 4.31
N SER A 19 32.34 18.17 4.79
CA SER A 19 32.24 18.90 6.07
C SER A 19 32.10 20.42 5.88
N SER A 20 31.72 20.87 4.68
CA SER A 20 31.28 22.26 4.47
C SER A 20 29.96 22.56 5.19
N PRO A 21 29.65 23.83 5.48
CA PRO A 21 28.37 24.21 6.09
C PRO A 21 27.14 23.72 5.30
N LEU A 22 27.22 23.70 3.97
CA LEU A 22 26.15 23.17 3.12
C LEU A 22 25.96 21.66 3.30
N ALA A 23 27.05 20.90 3.38
CA ALA A 23 26.98 19.46 3.62
C ALA A 23 26.50 19.13 5.04
N PHE A 24 26.85 19.96 6.03
CA PHE A 24 26.29 19.88 7.38
C PHE A 24 24.77 20.09 7.35
N PHE A 25 24.29 21.12 6.65
CA PHE A 25 22.86 21.39 6.49
C PHE A 25 22.11 20.20 5.88
N ILE A 26 22.64 19.61 4.80
CA ILE A 26 22.04 18.44 4.15
C ILE A 26 21.97 17.23 5.10
N GLN A 27 23.03 16.96 5.86
CA GLN A 27 23.04 15.86 6.84
C GLN A 27 22.05 16.09 7.99
N ALA A 28 22.00 17.32 8.51
CA ALA A 28 21.04 17.71 9.54
C ALA A 28 19.60 17.57 9.05
N GLN A 29 19.31 17.98 7.81
CA GLN A 29 18.02 17.79 7.15
C GLN A 29 17.64 16.30 7.10
N GLY A 30 18.57 15.42 6.71
CA GLY A 30 18.36 13.97 6.75
C GLY A 30 17.89 13.46 8.10
N CYS A 31 18.58 13.89 9.15
CA CYS A 31 18.23 13.51 10.53
C CYS A 31 16.84 14.02 10.92
N VAL A 32 16.50 15.27 10.55
CA VAL A 32 15.17 15.84 10.78
C VAL A 32 14.08 15.03 10.05
N ILE A 33 14.32 14.63 8.80
CA ILE A 33 13.39 13.76 8.04
C ILE A 33 13.17 12.44 8.78
N CYS A 34 14.25 11.76 9.21
CA CYS A 34 14.15 10.52 9.98
C CYS A 34 13.32 10.69 11.26
N LEU A 35 13.56 11.78 12.01
CA LEU A 35 12.87 12.06 13.27
C LEU A 35 11.39 12.39 13.08
N ILE A 36 11.03 13.16 12.04
CA ILE A 36 9.64 13.46 11.68
C ILE A 36 8.90 12.16 11.34
N LEU A 37 9.50 11.28 10.53
CA LEU A 37 8.91 9.98 10.20
C LEU A 37 8.77 9.09 11.44
N ALA A 38 9.80 9.01 12.28
CA ALA A 38 9.74 8.30 13.56
C ALA A 38 8.57 8.79 14.43
N PHE A 39 8.42 10.10 14.58
CA PHE A 39 7.37 10.69 15.40
C PHE A 39 5.98 10.40 14.81
N GLY A 40 5.79 10.62 13.51
CA GLY A 40 4.51 10.40 12.85
C GLY A 40 4.07 8.93 12.92
N TRP A 41 4.99 7.97 12.73
CA TRP A 41 4.67 6.55 12.91
C TRP A 41 4.38 6.17 14.37
N ALA A 42 5.00 6.82 15.35
CA ALA A 42 4.70 6.62 16.76
C ALA A 42 3.28 7.12 17.11
N CYS A 43 2.88 8.28 16.57
CA CYS A 43 1.51 8.80 16.71
C CYS A 43 0.47 7.88 16.04
N ALA A 44 0.74 7.43 14.81
CA ALA A 44 -0.11 6.47 14.11
C ALA A 44 -0.28 5.16 14.90
N ALA A 45 0.82 4.65 15.47
CA ALA A 45 0.80 3.45 16.30
C ALA A 45 -0.03 3.68 17.58
N TYR A 46 0.08 4.85 18.20
CA TYR A 46 -0.72 5.21 19.37
C TYR A 46 -2.22 5.18 19.08
N VAL A 47 -2.66 5.79 17.96
CA VAL A 47 -4.07 5.83 17.55
C VAL A 47 -4.63 4.41 17.38
N ARG A 48 -3.94 3.55 16.62
CA ARG A 48 -4.39 2.16 16.41
C ARG A 48 -4.28 1.30 17.67
N ASN A 49 -3.27 1.53 18.51
CA ASN A 49 -3.13 0.78 19.76
C ASN A 49 -4.24 1.15 20.76
N ARG A 50 -4.71 2.40 20.79
CA ARG A 50 -5.89 2.80 21.57
C ARG A 50 -7.11 1.99 21.15
N GLU A 51 -7.28 1.80 19.85
CA GLU A 51 -8.38 1.01 19.30
C GLU A 51 -8.28 -0.49 19.64
N ILE A 52 -7.10 -1.07 19.52
CA ILE A 52 -6.83 -2.44 19.98
C ILE A 52 -7.20 -2.62 21.45
N ASN A 53 -6.81 -1.67 22.31
CA ASN A 53 -7.11 -1.74 23.74
C ASN A 53 -8.61 -1.61 24.02
N ARG A 54 -9.32 -0.79 23.24
CA ARG A 54 -10.78 -0.65 23.30
C ARG A 54 -11.46 -1.99 22.99
N ILE A 55 -11.11 -2.61 21.87
CA ILE A 55 -11.66 -3.91 21.45
C ILE A 55 -11.36 -4.98 22.52
N LYS A 56 -10.09 -5.11 22.95
CA LYS A 56 -9.70 -6.09 23.99
C LYS A 56 -10.43 -5.89 25.31
N LYS A 57 -10.65 -4.64 25.73
CA LYS A 57 -11.40 -4.34 26.96
C LYS A 57 -12.86 -4.75 26.81
N SER A 58 -13.48 -4.47 25.67
CA SER A 58 -14.86 -4.87 25.37
C SER A 58 -15.02 -6.41 25.38
N MET A 59 -14.08 -7.15 24.78
CA MET A 59 -14.07 -8.61 24.84
C MET A 59 -13.96 -9.15 26.28
N LYS A 60 -13.08 -8.55 27.10
CA LYS A 60 -12.94 -8.93 28.52
C LYS A 60 -14.20 -8.65 29.34
N ASN A 61 -14.98 -7.64 28.94
CA ASN A 61 -16.23 -7.27 29.58
C ASN A 61 -17.44 -8.08 29.08
N GLY A 62 -17.23 -9.11 28.25
CA GLY A 62 -18.27 -10.04 27.80
C GLY A 62 -18.75 -9.86 26.36
N ASN A 63 -18.29 -8.84 25.62
CA ASN A 63 -18.63 -8.70 24.19
C ASN A 63 -17.66 -9.51 23.32
N SER A 64 -17.98 -10.78 23.07
CA SER A 64 -17.20 -11.66 22.18
C SER A 64 -17.12 -11.18 20.73
N PHE A 65 -18.01 -10.26 20.31
CA PHE A 65 -18.08 -9.69 18.96
C PHE A 65 -17.50 -8.27 18.88
N ALA A 66 -16.68 -7.86 19.85
CA ALA A 66 -16.08 -6.51 19.88
C ALA A 66 -15.24 -6.14 18.64
N PHE A 67 -14.85 -7.13 17.83
CA PHE A 67 -14.16 -6.93 16.55
C PHE A 67 -15.10 -6.55 15.39
N ILE A 68 -16.41 -6.71 15.58
CA ILE A 68 -17.47 -6.34 14.63
C ILE A 68 -18.15 -5.04 15.08
N CYS A 69 -18.55 -4.98 16.36
CA CYS A 69 -19.33 -3.87 16.91
C CYS A 69 -18.94 -3.55 18.35
N ASP A 70 -19.16 -2.31 18.74
CA ASP A 70 -18.74 -1.81 20.06
C ASP A 70 -19.66 -2.31 21.17
N ASP A 71 -20.97 -2.20 20.92
CA ASP A 71 -22.04 -2.70 21.76
C ASP A 71 -22.65 -3.94 21.10
N ILE A 72 -22.71 -5.03 21.87
CA ILE A 72 -23.27 -6.31 21.40
C ILE A 72 -24.77 -6.22 21.11
N ASN A 73 -25.49 -5.31 21.79
CA ASN A 73 -26.94 -5.13 21.58
C ASN A 73 -27.23 -4.55 20.19
N GLU A 74 -26.25 -3.90 19.55
CA GLU A 74 -26.42 -3.45 18.17
C GLU A 74 -26.67 -4.63 17.22
N LEU A 75 -26.21 -5.84 17.55
CA LEU A 75 -26.46 -7.05 16.74
C LEU A 75 -27.89 -7.59 16.86
N GLU A 76 -28.72 -7.04 17.76
CA GLU A 76 -30.12 -7.39 17.84
C GLU A 76 -30.85 -7.10 16.52
N HIS A 77 -31.79 -7.97 16.16
CA HIS A 77 -32.52 -7.87 14.91
C HIS A 77 -33.21 -6.50 14.74
N SER A 78 -33.78 -5.95 15.82
CA SER A 78 -34.41 -4.63 15.87
C SER A 78 -33.49 -3.49 15.41
N ASN A 79 -32.19 -3.60 15.70
CA ASN A 79 -31.18 -2.63 15.27
C ASN A 79 -30.72 -2.92 13.84
N GLN A 80 -30.48 -4.19 13.51
CA GLN A 80 -29.95 -4.59 12.20
C GLN A 80 -30.93 -4.29 11.04
N VAL A 81 -32.25 -4.44 11.24
CA VAL A 81 -33.24 -4.14 10.19
C VAL A 81 -33.31 -2.66 9.79
N ASN A 82 -32.85 -1.77 10.68
CA ASN A 82 -32.83 -0.33 10.44
C ASN A 82 -31.52 0.15 9.80
N LEU A 83 -30.55 -0.75 9.61
CA LEU A 83 -29.29 -0.40 8.98
C LEU A 83 -29.49 -0.05 7.50
N PRO A 84 -28.80 0.99 7.01
CA PRO A 84 -28.97 1.46 5.64
C PRO A 84 -28.47 0.41 4.63
N ARG A 85 -29.11 0.38 3.45
CA ARG A 85 -28.64 -0.46 2.34
C ARG A 85 -27.32 0.10 1.78
N VAL A 86 -26.36 -0.80 1.54
CA VAL A 86 -25.05 -0.49 0.95
C VAL A 86 -24.87 -1.28 -0.35
N SER A 87 -24.54 -0.58 -1.43
CA SER A 87 -24.14 -1.22 -2.70
C SER A 87 -22.63 -1.29 -2.81
N VAL A 88 -22.09 -2.48 -2.90
CA VAL A 88 -20.66 -2.72 -3.04
C VAL A 88 -20.33 -2.90 -4.52
N ILE A 89 -19.39 -2.11 -5.04
CA ILE A 89 -18.98 -2.12 -6.44
C ILE A 89 -17.52 -2.56 -6.50
N MET A 90 -17.29 -3.65 -7.20
CA MET A 90 -15.98 -4.31 -7.29
C MET A 90 -15.53 -4.34 -8.75
N PRO A 91 -14.75 -3.35 -9.22
CA PRO A 91 -14.13 -3.42 -10.54
C PRO A 91 -13.07 -4.54 -10.56
N LEU A 92 -13.30 -5.58 -11.35
CA LEU A 92 -12.42 -6.75 -11.45
C LEU A 92 -11.58 -6.71 -12.72
N LYS A 93 -10.31 -7.14 -12.63
CA LYS A 93 -9.44 -7.29 -13.80
C LYS A 93 -8.49 -8.48 -13.70
N GLY A 94 -8.62 -9.43 -14.61
CA GLY A 94 -7.77 -10.61 -14.65
C GLY A 94 -8.03 -11.56 -13.47
N PHE A 95 -7.12 -12.50 -13.25
CA PHE A 95 -7.23 -13.45 -12.15
C PHE A 95 -5.85 -13.81 -11.61
N GLY A 96 -5.59 -13.47 -10.36
CA GLY A 96 -4.34 -13.70 -9.64
C GLY A 96 -4.50 -14.64 -8.43
N GLU A 97 -3.37 -14.91 -7.78
CA GLU A 97 -3.23 -15.92 -6.71
C GLU A 97 -4.18 -15.71 -5.52
N HIS A 98 -4.43 -14.45 -5.14
CA HIS A 98 -5.20 -14.11 -3.93
C HIS A 98 -6.64 -13.66 -4.20
N ASN A 99 -7.02 -13.46 -5.47
CA ASN A 99 -8.31 -12.87 -5.83
C ASN A 99 -9.51 -13.65 -5.26
N LEU A 100 -9.54 -14.98 -5.41
CA LEU A 100 -10.67 -15.79 -4.93
C LEU A 100 -10.88 -15.64 -3.41
N HIS A 101 -9.78 -15.64 -2.65
CA HIS A 101 -9.83 -15.46 -1.19
C HIS A 101 -10.30 -14.06 -0.81
N ASN A 102 -9.80 -13.04 -1.51
CA ASN A 102 -10.19 -11.65 -1.30
C ASN A 102 -11.68 -11.43 -1.61
N TRP A 103 -12.14 -11.89 -2.77
CA TRP A 103 -13.54 -11.78 -3.18
C TRP A 103 -14.48 -12.51 -2.21
N ARG A 104 -14.09 -13.70 -1.74
CA ARG A 104 -14.85 -14.40 -0.70
C ARG A 104 -14.94 -13.56 0.58
N SER A 105 -13.82 -12.97 1.04
CA SER A 105 -13.84 -12.09 2.23
C SER A 105 -14.71 -10.85 2.07
N GLN A 106 -14.83 -10.33 0.84
CA GLN A 106 -15.67 -9.18 0.53
C GLN A 106 -17.15 -9.55 0.50
N LEU A 107 -17.49 -10.68 -0.12
CA LEU A 107 -18.86 -11.18 -0.27
C LEU A 107 -19.47 -11.68 1.05
N THR A 108 -18.65 -12.25 1.95
CA THR A 108 -19.11 -12.81 3.23
C THR A 108 -18.90 -11.84 4.40
N SER A 109 -19.09 -10.54 4.19
CA SER A 109 -19.04 -9.54 5.26
C SER A 109 -20.16 -9.76 6.29
N LEU A 110 -19.89 -9.49 7.56
CA LEU A 110 -20.84 -9.61 8.68
C LEU A 110 -21.55 -8.28 8.96
N TYR A 111 -22.04 -7.63 7.91
CA TYR A 111 -22.92 -6.48 8.03
C TYR A 111 -24.37 -6.94 7.99
N GLY A 112 -25.19 -6.61 8.99
CA GLY A 112 -26.58 -7.10 9.05
C GLY A 112 -27.60 -6.23 8.31
N GLY A 113 -27.19 -5.09 7.75
CA GLY A 113 -28.02 -4.34 6.80
C GLY A 113 -27.99 -4.99 5.41
N HIS A 114 -28.85 -4.51 4.51
CA HIS A 114 -28.90 -5.05 3.15
C HIS A 114 -27.63 -4.72 2.36
N LEU A 115 -26.91 -5.76 1.93
CA LEU A 115 -25.80 -5.67 0.99
C LEU A 115 -26.26 -6.12 -0.39
N GLU A 116 -25.77 -5.41 -1.40
CA GLU A 116 -25.78 -5.91 -2.76
C GLU A 116 -24.40 -5.72 -3.39
N PHE A 117 -23.96 -6.68 -4.20
CA PHE A 117 -22.64 -6.69 -4.81
C PHE A 117 -22.74 -6.59 -6.33
N ARG A 118 -21.95 -5.69 -6.91
CA ARG A 118 -21.79 -5.49 -8.36
C ARG A 118 -20.35 -5.79 -8.72
N LEU A 119 -20.11 -6.99 -9.24
CA LEU A 119 -18.79 -7.44 -9.65
C LEU A 119 -18.62 -7.09 -11.13
N VAL A 120 -17.86 -6.04 -11.40
CA VAL A 120 -17.87 -5.38 -12.71
C VAL A 120 -16.61 -5.72 -13.50
N VAL A 121 -16.80 -6.37 -14.65
CA VAL A 121 -15.73 -6.69 -15.61
C VAL A 121 -15.89 -5.87 -16.89
N GLU A 122 -14.81 -5.70 -17.65
CA GLU A 122 -14.89 -5.03 -18.95
C GLU A 122 -15.59 -5.89 -20.02
N SER A 123 -15.48 -7.22 -19.94
CA SER A 123 -15.96 -8.17 -20.95
C SER A 123 -16.09 -9.59 -20.38
N THR A 124 -16.85 -10.44 -21.07
CA THR A 124 -16.98 -11.88 -20.73
C THR A 124 -15.70 -12.66 -20.96
N GLU A 125 -14.79 -12.13 -21.78
CA GLU A 125 -13.48 -12.71 -22.06
C GLU A 125 -12.47 -12.40 -20.96
N ASP A 126 -12.77 -11.51 -20.01
CA ASP A 126 -11.87 -11.24 -18.90
C ASP A 126 -11.72 -12.49 -18.00
N PRO A 127 -10.49 -12.92 -17.66
CA PRO A 127 -10.29 -14.09 -16.78
C PRO A 127 -11.04 -14.00 -15.44
N ALA A 128 -11.29 -12.78 -14.94
CA ALA A 128 -12.10 -12.56 -13.75
C ALA A 128 -13.51 -13.14 -13.89
N TYR A 129 -14.13 -13.02 -15.07
CA TYR A 129 -15.53 -13.39 -15.32
C TYR A 129 -15.80 -14.86 -14.97
N SER A 130 -15.03 -15.78 -15.54
CA SER A 130 -15.24 -17.21 -15.27
C SER A 130 -14.97 -17.58 -13.81
N ALA A 131 -13.97 -16.96 -13.17
CA ALA A 131 -13.64 -17.24 -11.78
C ALA A 131 -14.73 -16.74 -10.83
N VAL A 132 -15.22 -15.51 -11.02
CA VAL A 132 -16.29 -14.94 -10.20
C VAL A 132 -17.62 -15.64 -10.44
N SER A 133 -17.95 -16.06 -11.67
CA SER A 133 -19.15 -16.87 -11.93
C SER A 133 -19.18 -18.16 -11.12
N LYS A 134 -18.03 -18.85 -11.01
CA LYS A 134 -17.93 -20.06 -10.19
C LYS A 134 -18.09 -19.76 -8.71
N LEU A 135 -17.46 -18.69 -8.22
CA LEU A 135 -17.60 -18.27 -6.82
C LEU A 135 -19.06 -17.93 -6.46
N LEU A 136 -19.77 -17.21 -7.34
CA LEU A 136 -21.18 -16.90 -7.11
C LEU A 136 -22.06 -18.15 -7.16
N ALA A 137 -21.76 -19.09 -8.05
CA ALA A 137 -22.47 -20.38 -8.07
C ALA A 137 -22.23 -21.20 -6.79
N GLU A 138 -21.06 -21.11 -6.16
CA GLU A 138 -20.78 -21.74 -4.86
C GLU A 138 -21.50 -21.07 -3.68
N LEU A 139 -21.73 -19.76 -3.77
CA LEU A 139 -22.41 -18.99 -2.72
C LEU A 139 -23.94 -19.00 -2.89
N GLU A 140 -24.44 -19.39 -4.07
CA GLU A 140 -25.87 -19.48 -4.39
C GLU A 140 -26.62 -18.22 -3.92
N ASP A 141 -27.74 -18.38 -3.22
CA ASP A 141 -28.58 -17.29 -2.72
C ASP A 141 -28.12 -16.73 -1.35
N SER A 142 -26.94 -17.12 -0.86
CA SER A 142 -26.42 -16.59 0.42
C SER A 142 -25.98 -15.12 0.33
N VAL A 143 -25.77 -14.61 -0.89
CA VAL A 143 -25.34 -13.22 -1.16
C VAL A 143 -26.13 -12.63 -2.33
N ASP A 144 -26.58 -11.38 -2.21
CA ASP A 144 -27.13 -10.64 -3.35
C ASP A 144 -25.95 -10.10 -4.19
N ALA A 145 -25.49 -10.91 -5.13
CA ALA A 145 -24.33 -10.58 -5.95
C ALA A 145 -24.59 -10.87 -7.42
N ARG A 146 -24.15 -9.96 -8.29
CA ARG A 146 -24.22 -10.16 -9.73
C ARG A 146 -23.02 -9.60 -10.48
N ILE A 147 -22.76 -10.21 -11.62
CA ILE A 147 -21.71 -9.79 -12.54
C ILE A 147 -22.29 -8.74 -13.49
N VAL A 148 -21.57 -7.64 -13.68
CA VAL A 148 -21.91 -6.58 -14.63
C VAL A 148 -20.81 -6.49 -15.68
N VAL A 149 -21.18 -6.54 -16.96
CA VAL A 149 -20.24 -6.35 -18.07
C VAL A 149 -20.30 -4.89 -18.52
N ALA A 150 -19.28 -4.11 -18.19
CA ALA A 150 -19.26 -2.67 -18.41
C ALA A 150 -18.87 -2.25 -19.84
N GLY A 151 -18.27 -3.16 -20.62
CA GLY A 151 -17.67 -2.81 -21.89
C GLY A 151 -16.35 -2.05 -21.73
N LEU A 152 -15.83 -1.57 -22.85
CA LEU A 152 -14.53 -0.89 -22.91
C LEU A 152 -14.65 0.60 -22.61
N SER A 153 -13.76 1.11 -21.77
CA SER A 153 -13.65 2.56 -21.53
C SER A 153 -13.13 3.30 -22.77
N THR A 154 -13.63 4.53 -22.97
CA THR A 154 -13.23 5.41 -24.07
C THR A 154 -12.69 6.76 -23.58
N THR A 155 -13.19 7.28 -22.46
CA THR A 155 -12.85 8.61 -21.94
C THR A 155 -12.05 8.60 -20.64
N CYS A 156 -12.11 7.52 -19.87
CA CYS A 156 -11.46 7.38 -18.56
C CYS A 156 -10.74 6.02 -18.44
N SER A 157 -10.09 5.77 -17.29
CA SER A 157 -9.46 4.48 -17.03
C SER A 157 -10.51 3.36 -17.00
N GLN A 158 -10.12 2.13 -17.32
CA GLN A 158 -11.05 1.01 -17.32
C GLN A 158 -11.63 0.75 -15.92
N LYS A 159 -10.83 0.97 -14.86
CA LYS A 159 -11.29 0.88 -13.47
C LYS A 159 -12.43 1.87 -13.20
N ILE A 160 -12.23 3.15 -13.53
CA ILE A 160 -13.25 4.20 -13.34
C ILE A 160 -14.50 3.89 -14.17
N HIS A 161 -14.34 3.47 -15.43
CA HIS A 161 -15.47 3.09 -16.28
C HIS A 161 -16.29 1.96 -15.65
N ASN A 162 -15.63 0.91 -15.16
CA ASN A 162 -16.29 -0.19 -14.47
C ASN A 162 -17.00 0.29 -13.19
N GLN A 163 -16.38 1.16 -12.40
CA GLN A 163 -17.02 1.76 -11.22
C GLN A 163 -18.29 2.51 -11.59
N LEU A 164 -18.23 3.40 -12.59
CA LEU A 164 -19.37 4.22 -13.02
C LEU A 164 -20.51 3.37 -13.59
N VAL A 165 -20.22 2.37 -14.43
CA VAL A 165 -21.25 1.44 -14.91
C VAL A 165 -21.83 0.63 -13.77
N GLY A 166 -21.00 0.18 -12.82
CA GLY A 166 -21.47 -0.51 -11.61
C GLY A 166 -22.49 0.32 -10.83
N VAL A 167 -22.20 1.61 -10.63
CA VAL A 167 -23.08 2.58 -9.97
C VAL A 167 -24.43 2.70 -10.67
N GLU A 168 -24.46 2.74 -12.00
CA GLU A 168 -25.72 2.85 -12.78
C GLU A 168 -26.68 1.69 -12.52
N THR A 169 -26.17 0.56 -11.98
CA THR A 169 -26.97 -0.64 -11.73
C THR A 169 -27.35 -0.82 -10.24
N ILE A 170 -26.97 0.08 -9.35
CA ILE A 170 -27.27 -0.10 -7.92
C ILE A 170 -28.78 0.00 -7.63
N HIS A 171 -29.21 -0.57 -6.52
CA HIS A 171 -30.58 -0.45 -6.03
C HIS A 171 -30.91 1.02 -5.75
N LYS A 172 -32.14 1.43 -6.09
CA LYS A 172 -32.63 2.80 -5.91
C LYS A 172 -32.62 3.27 -4.45
N GLU A 173 -32.75 2.33 -3.51
CA GLU A 173 -32.79 2.62 -2.06
C GLU A 173 -31.42 2.54 -1.38
N SER A 174 -30.35 2.21 -2.11
CA SER A 174 -29.02 2.22 -1.51
C SER A 174 -28.67 3.62 -1.02
N LYS A 175 -28.33 3.74 0.26
CA LYS A 175 -27.93 5.01 0.87
C LYS A 175 -26.46 5.29 0.60
N TYR A 176 -25.63 4.25 0.65
CA TYR A 176 -24.21 4.31 0.42
C TYR A 176 -23.78 3.40 -0.72
N ILE A 177 -22.68 3.80 -1.35
CA ILE A 177 -21.88 2.91 -2.21
C ILE A 177 -20.52 2.69 -1.58
N LEU A 178 -19.97 1.50 -1.79
CA LEU A 178 -18.63 1.12 -1.36
C LEU A 178 -17.86 0.57 -2.56
N PHE A 179 -16.81 1.27 -2.98
CA PHE A 179 -15.85 0.76 -3.95
C PHE A 179 -14.79 -0.07 -3.25
N LEU A 180 -14.51 -1.27 -3.75
CA LEU A 180 -13.43 -2.14 -3.27
C LEU A 180 -12.59 -2.63 -4.44
N ASP A 181 -11.27 -2.51 -4.33
CA ASP A 181 -10.36 -3.12 -5.29
C ASP A 181 -10.41 -4.66 -5.18
N ASP A 182 -10.13 -5.32 -6.30
CA ASP A 182 -10.24 -6.77 -6.43
C ASP A 182 -9.13 -7.56 -5.70
N ASP A 183 -8.10 -6.86 -5.22
CA ASP A 183 -6.97 -7.37 -4.46
C ASP A 183 -7.01 -7.00 -2.97
N VAL A 184 -8.13 -6.43 -2.50
CA VAL A 184 -8.33 -6.02 -1.11
C VAL A 184 -9.00 -7.11 -0.30
N ARG A 185 -8.38 -7.44 0.83
CA ARG A 185 -8.96 -8.33 1.83
C ARG A 185 -9.59 -7.51 2.95
N ILE A 186 -10.92 -7.49 3.03
CA ILE A 186 -11.62 -6.79 4.11
C ILE A 186 -11.77 -7.66 5.36
N HIS A 187 -12.05 -7.02 6.50
CA HIS A 187 -12.40 -7.70 7.74
C HIS A 187 -13.92 -7.93 7.81
N PRO A 188 -14.40 -8.96 8.53
CA PRO A 188 -15.83 -9.26 8.65
C PRO A 188 -16.71 -8.04 8.96
N GLY A 189 -16.32 -7.21 9.93
CA GLY A 189 -17.05 -6.01 10.34
C GLY A 189 -16.74 -4.73 9.55
N SER A 190 -15.91 -4.77 8.50
CA SER A 190 -15.43 -3.54 7.84
C SER A 190 -16.54 -2.68 7.26
N ILE A 191 -17.53 -3.27 6.57
CA ILE A 191 -18.64 -2.51 5.98
C ILE A 191 -19.49 -1.87 7.09
N GLY A 192 -19.74 -2.60 8.18
CA GLY A 192 -20.46 -2.07 9.33
C GLY A 192 -19.72 -0.93 10.03
N ALA A 193 -18.40 -1.03 10.18
CA ALA A 193 -17.58 0.02 10.78
C ALA A 193 -17.58 1.31 9.95
N LEU A 194 -17.43 1.21 8.62
CA LEU A 194 -17.54 2.36 7.73
C LEU A 194 -18.96 2.96 7.79
N THR A 195 -19.99 2.13 7.62
CA THR A 195 -21.37 2.60 7.61
C THR A 195 -21.76 3.32 8.90
N ARG A 196 -21.33 2.79 10.06
CA ARG A 196 -21.55 3.43 11.37
C ARG A 196 -20.97 4.84 11.44
N GLU A 197 -19.75 5.04 10.93
CA GLU A 197 -19.13 6.35 10.94
C GLU A 197 -19.82 7.32 9.98
N MET A 198 -20.28 6.85 8.81
CA MET A 198 -21.14 7.65 7.91
C MET A 198 -22.47 8.05 8.58
N GLU A 199 -23.14 7.14 9.29
CA GLU A 199 -24.39 7.46 10.00
C GLU A 199 -24.17 8.45 11.14
N LYS A 200 -23.05 8.31 11.87
CA LYS A 200 -22.68 9.20 12.98
C LYS A 200 -22.36 10.62 12.49
N ASN A 201 -21.78 10.75 11.30
CA ASN A 201 -21.44 12.03 10.71
C ASN A 201 -21.78 12.06 9.20
N PRO A 202 -23.02 12.46 8.85
CA PRO A 202 -23.46 12.55 7.45
C PRO A 202 -22.73 13.60 6.60
N GLU A 203 -21.89 14.46 7.19
CA GLU A 203 -21.04 15.41 6.43
C GLU A 203 -19.81 14.74 5.81
N ILE A 204 -19.52 13.49 6.19
CA ILE A 204 -18.44 12.72 5.59
C ILE A 204 -18.77 12.49 4.11
N PHE A 205 -17.93 13.03 3.25
CA PHE A 205 -18.08 12.87 1.81
C PHE A 205 -17.47 11.54 1.33
N ILE A 206 -16.30 11.18 1.88
CA ILE A 206 -15.62 9.92 1.55
C ILE A 206 -15.01 9.31 2.81
N GLN A 207 -15.23 8.01 3.01
CA GLN A 207 -14.41 7.21 3.90
C GLN A 207 -13.49 6.30 3.14
N THR A 208 -12.27 6.16 3.63
CA THR A 208 -11.25 5.32 3.02
C THR A 208 -10.58 4.43 4.05
N GLY A 209 -9.86 3.42 3.57
CA GLY A 209 -8.91 2.68 4.39
C GLY A 209 -7.48 2.80 3.92
N TYR A 210 -6.63 1.93 4.48
CA TYR A 210 -5.20 1.85 4.20
C TYR A 210 -4.79 0.41 3.84
N PRO A 211 -4.04 0.18 2.76
CA PRO A 211 -3.45 -1.13 2.45
C PRO A 211 -2.22 -1.37 3.33
N LEU A 212 -2.31 -2.38 4.21
CA LEU A 212 -1.15 -2.89 4.94
C LEU A 212 -0.39 -3.87 4.06
N ASP A 213 0.66 -3.37 3.40
CA ASP A 213 1.53 -4.21 2.59
C ASP A 213 2.26 -5.27 3.42
N LEU A 214 2.19 -6.51 2.95
CA LEU A 214 2.90 -7.64 3.53
C LEU A 214 3.96 -8.12 2.52
N PRO A 215 5.23 -7.66 2.65
CA PRO A 215 6.30 -8.01 1.74
C PRO A 215 6.65 -9.49 1.83
N SER A 216 6.95 -10.04 0.66
CA SER A 216 7.22 -11.46 0.41
C SER A 216 8.69 -11.87 0.54
N GLY A 217 9.59 -10.91 0.80
CA GLY A 217 11.03 -11.16 0.96
C GLY A 217 11.92 -10.64 -0.17
N SER A 218 11.36 -10.25 -1.31
CA SER A 218 12.11 -9.61 -2.41
C SER A 218 12.39 -8.12 -2.11
N LEU A 219 13.48 -7.57 -2.65
CA LEU A 219 13.77 -6.14 -2.49
C LEU A 219 12.64 -5.26 -3.06
N GLY A 220 12.07 -5.65 -4.20
CA GLY A 220 10.95 -4.95 -4.82
C GLY A 220 9.71 -4.89 -3.91
N SER A 221 9.37 -5.98 -3.20
CA SER A 221 8.23 -5.96 -2.27
C SER A 221 8.50 -5.08 -1.06
N TYR A 222 9.72 -5.07 -0.53
CA TYR A 222 10.09 -4.12 0.53
C TYR A 222 10.07 -2.66 0.08
N CYS A 223 10.44 -2.37 -1.17
CA CYS A 223 10.33 -1.00 -1.70
C CYS A 223 8.87 -0.53 -1.86
N ILE A 224 7.93 -1.43 -2.13
CA ILE A 224 6.50 -1.10 -2.17
C ILE A 224 5.98 -0.83 -0.76
N TYR A 225 6.27 -1.76 0.17
CA TYR A 225 5.93 -1.61 1.58
C TYR A 225 6.47 -0.29 2.15
N GLU A 226 7.74 0.04 1.87
CA GLU A 226 8.36 1.28 2.31
C GLU A 226 7.68 2.53 1.72
N TYR A 227 7.32 2.48 0.43
CA TYR A 227 6.63 3.60 -0.23
C TYR A 227 5.28 3.94 0.43
N HIS A 228 4.51 2.94 0.86
CA HIS A 228 3.22 3.19 1.52
C HIS A 228 3.33 3.55 3.01
N MET A 229 4.41 3.19 3.69
CA MET A 229 4.53 3.41 5.14
C MET A 229 4.45 4.88 5.58
N PRO A 230 5.03 5.86 4.88
CA PRO A 230 4.79 7.27 5.18
C PRO A 230 3.30 7.66 5.06
N CYS A 231 2.57 7.10 4.09
CA CYS A 231 1.14 7.36 3.92
C CYS A 231 0.30 6.85 5.10
N SER A 232 0.73 5.77 5.78
CA SER A 232 0.06 5.23 6.97
C SER A 232 -0.19 6.29 8.06
N MET A 233 0.72 7.26 8.19
CA MET A 233 0.57 8.39 9.13
C MET A 233 -0.71 9.20 8.86
N GLY A 234 -1.04 9.41 7.58
CA GLY A 234 -2.23 10.14 7.14
C GLY A 234 -3.52 9.34 7.26
N PHE A 235 -3.47 8.02 7.22
CA PHE A 235 -4.64 7.15 7.39
C PHE A 235 -4.92 6.78 8.86
N ALA A 236 -3.92 6.94 9.74
CA ALA A 236 -4.01 6.64 11.16
C ALA A 236 -4.24 7.90 12.03
N THR A 237 -4.95 8.90 11.52
CA THR A 237 -5.29 10.13 12.26
C THR A 237 -6.46 9.96 13.22
N GLY A 238 -7.20 8.84 13.11
CA GLY A 238 -8.39 8.58 13.92
C GLY A 238 -9.63 9.35 13.44
N GLY A 239 -9.66 9.74 12.17
CA GLY A 239 -10.76 10.50 11.60
C GLY A 239 -10.33 11.23 10.33
N ARG A 240 -10.42 12.56 10.32
CA ARG A 240 -10.16 13.41 9.16
C ARG A 240 -8.79 13.14 8.55
N THR A 241 -8.74 13.07 7.22
CA THR A 241 -7.51 12.92 6.45
C THR A 241 -7.59 13.70 5.14
N PHE A 242 -6.44 13.87 4.49
CA PHE A 242 -6.33 14.38 3.11
C PHE A 242 -5.90 13.27 2.14
N PHE A 243 -5.57 12.10 2.66
CA PHE A 243 -5.19 10.94 1.86
C PHE A 243 -6.42 10.14 1.48
N LEU A 244 -6.45 9.67 0.25
CA LEU A 244 -7.48 8.79 -0.25
C LEU A 244 -6.80 7.62 -0.95
N TRP A 245 -7.29 6.40 -0.71
CA TRP A 245 -6.80 5.21 -1.36
C TRP A 245 -7.94 4.55 -2.14
N GLY A 246 -7.73 4.37 -3.45
CA GLY A 246 -8.77 3.87 -4.36
C GLY A 246 -9.24 2.43 -4.13
N GLY A 247 -8.60 1.69 -3.21
CA GLY A 247 -8.94 0.30 -2.93
C GLY A 247 -10.06 0.07 -1.93
N CYS A 248 -10.44 1.10 -1.17
CA CYS A 248 -11.62 1.06 -0.30
C CYS A 248 -12.16 2.47 -0.14
N MET A 249 -13.31 2.78 -0.74
CA MET A 249 -13.94 4.10 -0.67
C MET A 249 -15.46 3.99 -0.47
N MET A 250 -15.96 4.44 0.68
CA MET A 250 -17.40 4.55 0.95
C MET A 250 -17.88 5.99 0.76
N MET A 251 -18.98 6.16 0.04
CA MET A 251 -19.56 7.47 -0.32
C MET A 251 -21.08 7.42 -0.30
N HIS A 252 -21.75 8.58 -0.27
CA HIS A 252 -23.18 8.64 -0.46
C HIS A 252 -23.56 8.25 -1.89
N ALA A 253 -24.55 7.37 -2.03
CA ALA A 253 -25.02 6.94 -3.35
C ALA A 253 -25.61 8.12 -4.16
N ASP A 254 -26.21 9.08 -3.46
CA ASP A 254 -26.78 10.29 -4.07
C ASP A 254 -25.73 11.19 -4.72
N ASP A 255 -24.49 11.17 -4.25
CA ASP A 255 -23.42 11.95 -4.88
C ASP A 255 -23.20 11.51 -6.32
N PHE A 256 -23.33 10.20 -6.59
CA PHE A 256 -23.22 9.68 -7.93
C PHE A 256 -24.53 9.82 -8.73
N ARG A 257 -25.68 9.54 -8.12
CA ARG A 257 -26.98 9.64 -8.82
C ARG A 257 -27.27 11.05 -9.34
N LYS A 258 -26.85 12.07 -8.57
CA LYS A 258 -27.12 13.49 -8.86
C LYS A 258 -25.91 14.23 -9.41
N ASP A 259 -24.77 13.54 -9.58
CA ASP A 259 -23.48 14.13 -9.91
C ASP A 259 -23.10 15.29 -8.96
N ASN A 260 -23.34 15.12 -7.66
CA ASN A 260 -23.02 16.15 -6.67
C ASN A 260 -21.51 16.42 -6.68
N CYS A 261 -21.13 17.69 -6.59
CA CYS A 261 -19.73 18.12 -6.68
C CYS A 261 -19.02 17.69 -7.98
N GLY A 262 -19.76 17.23 -9.01
CA GLY A 262 -19.19 16.74 -10.26
C GLY A 262 -18.40 15.44 -10.12
N VAL A 263 -18.75 14.55 -9.20
CA VAL A 263 -18.05 13.26 -9.01
C VAL A 263 -18.09 12.38 -10.25
N VAL A 264 -19.26 12.21 -10.88
CA VAL A 264 -19.41 11.39 -12.09
C VAL A 264 -18.77 12.09 -13.27
N SER A 265 -19.08 13.37 -13.48
CA SER A 265 -18.54 14.14 -14.61
C SER A 265 -17.01 14.24 -14.53
N GLY A 266 -16.46 14.53 -13.35
CA GLY A 266 -15.01 14.61 -13.12
C GLY A 266 -14.26 13.29 -13.32
N LEU A 267 -14.86 12.16 -12.91
CA LEU A 267 -14.29 10.83 -13.15
C LEU A 267 -14.40 10.43 -14.63
N ARG A 268 -15.55 10.68 -15.26
CA ARG A 268 -15.84 10.31 -16.66
C ARG A 268 -15.03 11.12 -17.68
N ASP A 269 -14.75 12.38 -17.37
CA ASP A 269 -14.03 13.32 -18.24
C ASP A 269 -12.50 13.20 -18.09
N GLY A 270 -11.93 12.13 -18.65
CA GLY A 270 -10.47 11.99 -18.72
C GLY A 270 -9.82 11.41 -17.48
N GLY A 271 -10.58 10.99 -16.46
CA GLY A 271 -10.05 10.50 -15.19
C GLY A 271 -9.17 9.26 -15.35
N TYR A 272 -7.97 9.28 -14.75
CA TYR A 272 -7.08 8.12 -14.68
C TYR A 272 -7.09 7.45 -13.30
N SER A 273 -6.87 8.23 -12.25
CA SER A 273 -6.87 7.78 -10.85
C SER A 273 -8.16 8.24 -10.19
N ASP A 274 -8.95 7.30 -9.68
CA ASP A 274 -10.19 7.57 -8.97
C ASP A 274 -9.92 8.32 -7.67
N ASP A 275 -8.97 7.83 -6.87
CA ASP A 275 -8.59 8.44 -5.60
C ASP A 275 -8.08 9.89 -5.72
N MET A 276 -7.09 10.17 -6.56
CA MET A 276 -6.56 11.53 -6.69
C MET A 276 -7.57 12.49 -7.34
N THR A 277 -8.47 11.97 -8.18
CA THR A 277 -9.57 12.77 -8.73
C THR A 277 -10.57 13.13 -7.64
N LEU A 278 -11.03 12.14 -6.86
CA LEU A 278 -11.99 12.33 -5.78
C LEU A 278 -11.41 13.16 -4.61
N ALA A 279 -10.13 12.98 -4.27
CA ALA A 279 -9.45 13.80 -3.28
C ALA A 279 -9.40 15.28 -3.72
N ALA A 280 -9.16 15.53 -5.01
CA ALA A 280 -9.17 16.88 -5.56
C ALA A 280 -10.57 17.50 -5.60
N ILE A 281 -11.60 16.73 -5.94
CA ILE A 281 -12.99 17.18 -5.87
C ILE A 281 -13.34 17.52 -4.42
N SER A 282 -12.98 16.65 -3.48
CA SER A 282 -13.19 16.91 -2.05
C SER A 282 -12.51 18.20 -1.61
N GLY A 283 -11.26 18.43 -2.00
CA GLY A 283 -10.53 19.66 -1.68
C GLY A 283 -11.15 20.91 -2.30
N ALA A 284 -11.62 20.83 -3.55
CA ALA A 284 -12.25 21.94 -4.26
C ALA A 284 -13.61 22.34 -3.68
N HIS A 285 -14.32 21.39 -3.09
CA HIS A 285 -15.63 21.60 -2.45
C HIS A 285 -15.56 21.63 -0.91
N GLU A 286 -14.35 21.67 -0.35
CA GLU A 286 -14.09 21.66 1.11
C GLU A 286 -14.78 20.51 1.87
N LYS A 287 -14.95 19.38 1.19
CA LYS A 287 -15.62 18.19 1.70
C LYS A 287 -14.70 17.34 2.57
N LEU A 288 -15.31 16.62 3.51
CA LEU A 288 -14.62 15.84 4.54
C LEU A 288 -14.26 14.44 4.04
N ILE A 289 -12.97 14.10 4.07
CA ILE A 289 -12.47 12.73 3.93
C ILE A 289 -12.08 12.20 5.31
N THR A 290 -12.48 10.96 5.63
CA THR A 290 -12.08 10.30 6.88
C THR A 290 -11.53 8.90 6.66
N SER A 291 -10.72 8.43 7.60
CA SER A 291 -10.18 7.08 7.64
C SER A 291 -10.29 6.52 9.06
N PRO A 292 -11.26 5.63 9.33
CA PRO A 292 -11.40 5.01 10.64
C PRO A 292 -10.17 4.18 11.02
N PRO A 293 -9.74 4.13 12.30
CA PRO A 293 -8.56 3.35 12.73
C PRO A 293 -8.59 1.87 12.35
N VAL A 294 -9.79 1.28 12.28
CA VAL A 294 -10.03 -0.12 11.95
C VAL A 294 -10.02 -0.40 10.44
N ALA A 295 -10.00 0.63 9.59
CA ALA A 295 -9.96 0.50 8.13
C ALA A 295 -8.51 0.28 7.64
N VAL A 296 -7.88 -0.80 8.10
CA VAL A 296 -6.55 -1.25 7.68
C VAL A 296 -6.68 -2.65 7.08
N PHE A 297 -6.21 -2.85 5.85
CA PHE A 297 -6.51 -4.05 5.09
C PHE A 297 -5.23 -4.81 4.70
N PRO A 298 -5.09 -6.10 5.07
CA PRO A 298 -3.93 -6.88 4.69
C PRO A 298 -3.78 -7.00 3.17
N HIS A 299 -2.60 -6.67 2.65
CA HIS A 299 -2.29 -6.70 1.23
C HIS A 299 -1.00 -7.48 0.96
N PRO A 300 -1.07 -8.81 0.76
CA PRO A 300 0.08 -9.64 0.41
C PRO A 300 0.70 -9.24 -0.93
N LEU A 301 1.99 -8.95 -0.93
CA LEU A 301 2.73 -8.61 -2.16
C LEU A 301 3.28 -9.86 -2.84
N ALA A 302 3.33 -9.85 -4.17
CA ALA A 302 3.88 -10.96 -4.95
C ALA A 302 5.31 -11.37 -4.54
N THR A 303 5.57 -12.68 -4.54
CA THR A 303 6.87 -13.28 -4.21
C THR A 303 7.93 -13.06 -5.30
N ASP A 304 7.51 -12.88 -6.55
CA ASP A 304 8.38 -12.83 -7.74
C ASP A 304 8.56 -11.41 -8.32
N LEU A 305 8.47 -10.37 -7.48
CA LEU A 305 8.65 -8.97 -7.89
C LEU A 305 10.10 -8.68 -8.33
N ASN A 306 10.31 -8.70 -9.64
CA ASN A 306 11.56 -8.24 -10.26
C ASN A 306 11.60 -6.71 -10.41
N PHE A 307 12.78 -6.18 -10.77
CA PHE A 307 12.98 -4.74 -10.94
C PHE A 307 12.05 -4.12 -11.99
N GLY A 308 11.78 -4.79 -13.11
CA GLY A 308 10.90 -4.26 -14.16
C GLY A 308 9.46 -4.06 -13.69
N ARG A 309 8.93 -5.03 -12.92
CA ARG A 309 7.59 -4.93 -12.30
C ARG A 309 7.55 -3.85 -11.24
N TYR A 310 8.55 -3.80 -10.36
CA TYR A 310 8.67 -2.73 -9.36
C TYR A 310 8.77 -1.34 -10.03
N TRP A 311 9.58 -1.21 -11.08
CA TRP A 311 9.70 0.03 -11.83
C TRP A 311 8.37 0.43 -12.47
N ASN A 312 7.61 -0.51 -13.03
CA ASN A 312 6.29 -0.22 -13.57
C ASN A 312 5.29 0.19 -12.48
N TYR A 313 5.34 -0.44 -11.30
CA TYR A 313 4.55 -0.03 -10.14
C TYR A 313 4.90 1.42 -9.72
N LEU A 314 6.17 1.73 -9.50
CA LEU A 314 6.62 3.08 -9.11
C LEU A 314 6.27 4.13 -10.17
N ARG A 315 6.32 3.72 -11.44
CA ARG A 315 5.86 4.52 -12.58
C ARG A 315 4.38 4.86 -12.48
N LYS A 316 3.50 3.93 -12.09
CA LYS A 316 2.08 4.23 -11.90
C LYS A 316 1.87 5.23 -10.77
N GLN A 317 2.53 5.01 -9.63
CA GLN A 317 2.44 5.90 -8.47
C GLN A 317 2.80 7.34 -8.83
N THR A 318 3.87 7.53 -9.61
CA THR A 318 4.28 8.86 -10.07
C THR A 318 3.47 9.39 -11.24
N PHE A 319 2.95 8.52 -12.13
CA PHE A 319 2.14 8.91 -13.28
C PHE A 319 0.77 9.44 -12.87
N VAL A 320 0.23 8.97 -11.75
CA VAL A 320 -1.01 9.52 -11.18
C VAL A 320 -0.93 11.04 -10.96
N LEU A 321 0.25 11.56 -10.56
CA LEU A 321 0.47 13.01 -10.37
C LEU A 321 0.41 13.81 -11.68
N GLU A 322 0.47 13.15 -12.84
CA GLU A 322 0.29 13.80 -14.14
C GLU A 322 -1.18 13.99 -14.51
N SER A 323 -2.09 13.25 -13.87
CA SER A 323 -3.54 13.34 -14.08
C SER A 323 -4.15 14.45 -13.23
N TYR A 324 -5.04 15.28 -13.78
CA TYR A 324 -5.74 16.31 -13.03
C TYR A 324 -7.04 16.73 -13.73
N VAL A 325 -8.05 17.12 -12.93
CA VAL A 325 -9.34 17.61 -13.43
C VAL A 325 -9.38 19.15 -13.47
N THR A 326 -8.70 19.81 -12.52
CA THR A 326 -8.72 21.27 -12.37
C THR A 326 -7.31 21.87 -12.33
N LYS A 327 -7.20 23.19 -12.54
CA LYS A 327 -5.93 23.92 -12.39
C LYS A 327 -5.37 23.84 -10.97
N VAL A 328 -6.25 23.87 -9.96
CA VAL A 328 -5.86 23.74 -8.55
C VAL A 328 -5.26 22.36 -8.29
N ASN A 329 -5.94 21.30 -8.73
CA ASN A 329 -5.44 19.92 -8.66
C ASN A 329 -4.06 19.81 -9.33
N LYS A 330 -3.91 20.38 -10.54
CA LYS A 330 -2.61 20.43 -11.22
C LYS A 330 -1.51 21.07 -10.36
N ILE A 331 -1.79 22.21 -9.73
CA ILE A 331 -0.80 22.89 -8.86
C ILE A 331 -0.47 22.01 -7.65
N MET A 332 -1.48 21.39 -7.02
CA MET A 332 -1.28 20.49 -5.88
C MET A 332 -0.43 19.27 -6.25
N ASN A 333 -0.73 18.61 -7.37
CA ASN A 333 0.06 17.47 -7.85
C ASN A 333 1.51 17.87 -8.17
N ARG A 334 1.72 19.09 -8.70
CA ARG A 334 3.09 19.62 -8.92
C ARG A 334 3.80 19.92 -7.62
N ALA A 335 3.12 20.48 -6.63
CA ALA A 335 3.69 20.68 -5.30
C ALA A 335 4.09 19.35 -4.67
N LEU A 336 3.19 18.35 -4.68
CA LEU A 336 3.48 17.00 -4.20
C LEU A 336 4.67 16.37 -4.93
N PHE A 337 4.73 16.50 -6.25
CA PHE A 337 5.86 16.04 -7.07
C PHE A 337 7.19 16.64 -6.60
N PHE A 338 7.29 17.96 -6.45
CA PHE A 338 8.54 18.61 -6.05
C PHE A 338 8.91 18.32 -4.59
N VAL A 339 7.93 18.33 -3.68
CA VAL A 339 8.14 18.02 -2.27
C VAL A 339 8.63 16.60 -2.09
N HIS A 340 8.03 15.63 -2.79
CA HIS A 340 8.45 14.23 -2.68
C HIS A 340 9.85 14.01 -3.26
N ILE A 341 10.20 14.67 -4.37
CA ILE A 341 11.57 14.65 -4.90
C ILE A 341 12.57 15.19 -3.87
N TYR A 342 12.27 16.34 -3.29
CA TYR A 342 13.11 17.00 -2.30
C TYR A 342 13.31 16.13 -1.05
N LEU A 343 12.24 15.57 -0.50
CA LEU A 343 12.29 14.71 0.68
C LEU A 343 13.02 13.39 0.40
N SER A 344 12.76 12.76 -0.75
CA SER A 344 13.40 11.48 -1.10
C SER A 344 14.91 11.60 -1.26
N TRP A 345 15.42 12.56 -2.05
CA TRP A 345 16.88 12.75 -2.14
C TRP A 345 17.46 13.41 -0.90
N GLY A 346 16.72 14.29 -0.21
CA GLY A 346 17.11 14.83 1.09
C GLY A 346 17.28 13.74 2.16
N PHE A 347 16.55 12.64 2.07
CA PHE A 347 16.74 11.45 2.89
C PHE A 347 17.97 10.64 2.47
N VAL A 348 18.19 10.40 1.18
CA VAL A 348 19.25 9.50 0.68
C VAL A 348 20.66 10.12 0.72
N VAL A 349 20.81 11.39 0.36
CA VAL A 349 22.12 12.07 0.26
C VAL A 349 22.95 12.01 1.55
N PRO A 350 22.38 12.21 2.76
CA PRO A 350 23.09 12.01 4.03
C PRO A 350 23.79 10.65 4.15
N TYR A 351 23.15 9.56 3.69
CA TYR A 351 23.75 8.23 3.73
C TYR A 351 24.89 8.07 2.71
N ILE A 352 24.79 8.70 1.54
CA ILE A 352 25.89 8.76 0.57
C ILE A 352 27.09 9.48 1.19
N ILE A 353 26.84 10.63 1.84
CA ILE A 353 27.89 11.39 2.55
C ILE A 353 28.50 10.53 3.66
N ALA A 354 27.68 9.88 4.49
CA ALA A 354 28.14 9.02 5.58
C ALA A 354 29.04 7.88 5.08
N MET A 355 28.68 7.22 3.99
CA MET A 355 29.50 6.16 3.39
C MET A 355 30.87 6.67 2.93
N ILE A 356 30.93 7.87 2.35
CA ILE A 356 32.18 8.49 1.91
C ILE A 356 33.05 8.84 3.12
N GLN A 357 32.45 9.38 4.19
CA GLN A 357 33.16 9.70 5.42
C GLN A 357 33.70 8.46 6.13
N ILE A 358 32.93 7.35 6.18
CA ILE A 358 33.41 6.06 6.70
C ILE A 358 34.58 5.54 5.86
N ALA A 359 34.44 5.53 4.53
CA ALA A 359 35.49 5.06 3.63
C ALA A 359 36.78 5.87 3.83
N GLY A 360 36.66 7.20 3.95
CA GLY A 360 37.76 8.09 4.28
C GLY A 360 38.41 7.74 5.61
N ALA A 361 37.61 7.64 6.68
CA ALA A 361 38.11 7.33 8.03
C ALA A 361 38.85 5.98 8.09
N ILE A 362 38.29 4.92 7.49
CA ILE A 362 38.96 3.60 7.41
C ILE A 362 40.28 3.72 6.65
N ARG A 363 40.27 4.42 5.51
CA ARG A 363 41.45 4.57 4.66
C ARG A 363 42.57 5.34 5.35
N PHE A 364 42.25 6.43 6.07
CA PHE A 364 43.22 7.21 6.84
C PHE A 364 43.77 6.43 8.04
N HIS A 365 42.92 5.67 8.73
CA HIS A 365 43.35 4.80 9.82
C HIS A 365 44.37 3.75 9.34
N MET A 366 44.13 3.13 8.17
CA MET A 366 45.04 2.13 7.59
C MET A 366 46.38 2.73 7.12
N LYS A 367 46.42 4.02 6.74
CA LYS A 367 47.61 4.71 6.21
C LYS A 367 48.42 5.47 7.27
N GLY A 368 47.95 5.56 8.51
CA GLY A 368 48.69 6.18 9.63
C GLY A 368 49.04 7.67 9.44
N HIS A 369 48.17 8.44 8.77
CA HIS A 369 48.42 9.87 8.46
C HIS A 369 48.15 10.84 9.65
N SER A 370 48.58 12.10 9.51
CA SER A 370 48.85 13.07 10.59
C SER A 370 47.61 13.62 11.35
N ALA A 371 47.87 14.29 12.48
CA ALA A 371 46.86 14.80 13.41
C ALA A 371 45.91 15.88 12.84
N GLU A 372 46.33 16.69 11.86
CA GLU A 372 45.46 17.70 11.23
C GLU A 372 44.33 17.08 10.38
N GLU A 373 44.55 15.88 9.82
CA GLU A 373 43.53 15.14 9.05
C GLU A 373 42.49 14.46 9.98
N SER A 374 42.87 14.16 11.23
CA SER A 374 42.00 13.55 12.25
C SER A 374 40.92 14.51 12.78
N ALA A 375 41.22 15.81 12.90
CA ALA A 375 40.29 16.82 13.37
C ALA A 375 39.09 16.96 12.40
N PHE A 376 39.37 16.84 11.10
CA PHE A 376 38.36 16.94 10.05
C PHE A 376 37.41 15.73 10.02
N THR A 377 37.91 14.53 10.33
CA THR A 377 37.07 13.34 10.50
C THR A 377 36.16 13.42 11.72
N SER A 378 36.55 14.11 12.80
CA SER A 378 35.79 14.13 14.07
C SER A 378 34.40 14.78 13.95
N GLY A 379 34.26 15.87 13.19
CA GLY A 379 32.97 16.54 12.96
C GLY A 379 32.04 15.80 11.99
N GLY A 380 32.60 15.12 10.99
CA GLY A 380 31.81 14.25 10.09
C GLY A 380 31.35 12.97 10.79
N LEU A 381 32.20 12.39 11.63
CA LEU A 381 31.89 11.18 12.41
C LEU A 381 30.82 11.44 13.48
N SER A 382 30.76 12.64 14.07
CA SER A 382 29.69 12.97 15.05
C SER A 382 28.30 13.06 14.39
N LEU A 383 28.21 13.65 13.19
CA LEU A 383 26.97 13.64 12.40
C LEU A 383 26.55 12.24 11.97
N LEU A 384 27.53 11.38 11.68
CA LEU A 384 27.27 9.98 11.34
C LEU A 384 26.61 9.23 12.50
N TRP A 385 27.08 9.44 13.72
CA TRP A 385 26.44 8.89 14.91
C TRP A 385 25.02 9.40 15.10
N PHE A 386 24.79 10.70 14.86
CA PHE A 386 23.46 11.27 14.95
C PHE A 386 22.51 10.70 13.89
N LEU A 387 22.95 10.58 12.63
CA LEU A 387 22.19 9.94 11.56
C LEU A 387 21.89 8.48 11.88
N ALA A 388 22.86 7.73 12.44
CA ALA A 388 22.68 6.35 12.85
C ALA A 388 21.60 6.22 13.95
N ILE A 389 21.66 7.06 14.99
CA ILE A 389 20.64 7.09 16.06
C ILE A 389 19.26 7.42 15.48
N CYS A 390 19.17 8.44 14.63
CA CYS A 390 17.91 8.82 13.99
C CYS A 390 17.35 7.68 13.12
N THR A 391 18.21 6.96 12.40
CA THR A 391 17.84 5.80 11.59
C THR A 391 17.31 4.65 12.46
N VAL A 392 17.96 4.36 13.58
CA VAL A 392 17.50 3.31 14.52
C VAL A 392 16.14 3.68 15.11
N LEU A 393 15.94 4.93 15.53
CA LEU A 393 14.66 5.41 16.05
C LEU A 393 13.55 5.32 14.98
N GLN A 394 13.87 5.71 13.74
CA GLN A 394 12.98 5.60 12.60
C GLN A 394 12.56 4.15 12.33
N LEU A 395 13.51 3.23 12.19
CA LEU A 395 13.24 1.81 11.94
C LEU A 395 12.48 1.16 13.10
N PHE A 396 12.81 1.51 14.35
CA PHE A 396 12.08 1.03 15.52
C PHE A 396 10.62 1.50 15.52
N SER A 397 10.38 2.77 15.20
CA SER A 397 9.02 3.32 15.11
C SER A 397 8.21 2.67 13.98
N MET A 398 8.82 2.49 12.80
CA MET A 398 8.22 1.78 11.67
C MET A 398 7.84 0.34 12.03
N TRP A 399 8.75 -0.40 12.68
CA TRP A 399 8.49 -1.74 13.17
C TRP A 399 7.35 -1.78 14.18
N ASN A 400 7.32 -0.83 15.13
CA ASN A 400 6.27 -0.77 16.13
C ASN A 400 4.90 -0.52 15.50
N LEU A 401 4.80 0.45 14.57
CA LEU A 401 3.56 0.72 13.82
C LEU A 401 3.08 -0.53 13.07
N THR A 402 3.96 -1.15 12.29
CA THR A 402 3.61 -2.34 11.50
C THR A 402 3.17 -3.49 12.39
N ARG A 403 3.81 -3.66 13.56
CA ARG A 403 3.42 -4.67 14.55
C ARG A 403 2.01 -4.40 15.10
N ILE A 404 1.69 -3.14 15.37
CA ILE A 404 0.35 -2.72 15.83
C ILE A 404 -0.70 -2.92 14.73
N GLU A 405 -0.41 -2.56 13.47
CA GLU A 405 -1.31 -2.80 12.34
C GLU A 405 -1.58 -4.30 12.13
N VAL A 406 -0.53 -5.13 12.13
CA VAL A 406 -0.66 -6.60 12.04
C VAL A 406 -1.50 -7.16 13.19
N LEU A 407 -1.27 -6.69 14.42
CA LEU A 407 -2.05 -7.10 15.59
C LEU A 407 -3.53 -6.69 15.45
N LEU A 408 -3.79 -5.47 14.96
CA LEU A 408 -5.15 -5.00 14.72
C LEU A 408 -5.85 -5.87 13.68
N CYS A 409 -5.21 -6.14 12.54
CA CYS A 409 -5.78 -7.02 11.51
C CYS A 409 -6.10 -8.43 12.04
N ASN A 410 -5.24 -8.99 12.90
CA ASN A 410 -5.47 -10.30 13.53
C ASN A 410 -6.68 -10.30 14.49
N ILE A 411 -6.90 -9.19 15.22
CA ILE A 411 -8.05 -9.02 16.11
C ILE A 411 -9.33 -8.83 15.30
N LEU A 412 -9.27 -8.05 14.21
CA LEU A 412 -10.40 -7.77 13.34
C LEU A 412 -10.81 -8.99 12.49
N SER A 413 -9.96 -10.01 12.36
CA SER A 413 -10.27 -11.24 11.62
C SER A 413 -9.80 -12.47 12.39
N PRO A 414 -10.49 -12.88 13.47
CA PRO A 414 -10.06 -13.99 14.30
C PRO A 414 -10.02 -15.34 13.58
N GLU A 415 -10.89 -15.54 12.58
CA GLU A 415 -10.96 -16.76 11.76
C GLU A 415 -9.90 -16.81 10.65
N ALA A 416 -9.20 -15.71 10.41
CA ALA A 416 -8.14 -15.65 9.41
C ALA A 416 -6.86 -16.35 9.89
N PRO A 417 -6.02 -16.84 8.94
CA PRO A 417 -4.63 -17.14 9.24
C PRO A 417 -3.94 -15.93 9.87
N GLN A 418 -3.30 -16.15 11.01
CA GLN A 418 -2.64 -15.11 11.78
C GLN A 418 -1.46 -14.51 11.01
N LEU A 419 -1.50 -13.20 10.81
CA LEU A 419 -0.44 -12.43 10.21
C LEU A 419 0.74 -12.28 11.18
N SER A 420 1.96 -12.25 10.65
CA SER A 420 3.17 -12.17 11.46
C SER A 420 4.29 -11.42 10.76
N LEU A 421 5.10 -10.71 11.55
CA LEU A 421 6.32 -10.03 11.10
C LEU A 421 7.55 -10.95 11.09
N LYS A 422 7.43 -12.23 11.44
CA LYS A 422 8.59 -13.15 11.54
C LYS A 422 9.36 -13.30 10.22
N SER A 423 8.69 -13.12 9.08
CA SER A 423 9.30 -13.19 7.76
C SER A 423 10.01 -11.89 7.33
N TYR A 424 9.85 -10.79 8.08
CA TYR A 424 10.41 -9.50 7.69
C TYR A 424 11.92 -9.46 7.92
N ASN A 425 12.64 -8.97 6.92
CA ASN A 425 14.05 -8.69 6.99
C ASN A 425 14.25 -7.17 7.10
N TRP A 426 14.48 -6.69 8.33
CA TRP A 426 14.64 -5.26 8.61
C TRP A 426 15.89 -4.63 7.99
N CYS A 427 16.92 -5.43 7.69
CA CYS A 427 18.06 -4.96 6.92
C CYS A 427 17.64 -4.66 5.46
N LEU A 428 16.85 -5.55 4.85
CA LEU A 428 16.28 -5.29 3.52
C LEU A 428 15.28 -4.14 3.51
N VAL A 429 14.51 -3.93 4.58
CA VAL A 429 13.65 -2.75 4.73
C VAL A 429 14.49 -1.47 4.65
N PHE A 430 15.59 -1.38 5.41
CA PHE A 430 16.48 -0.22 5.36
C PHE A 430 17.10 -0.02 3.96
N ILE A 431 17.58 -1.09 3.32
CA ILE A 431 18.10 -1.01 1.94
C ILE A 431 17.00 -0.55 0.98
N ALA A 432 15.78 -1.04 1.14
CA ALA A 432 14.63 -0.64 0.34
C ALA A 432 14.29 0.85 0.52
N MET A 433 14.38 1.40 1.73
CA MET A 433 14.22 2.84 1.97
C MET A 433 15.21 3.66 1.14
N LEU A 434 16.48 3.27 1.12
CA LEU A 434 17.50 3.98 0.35
C LEU A 434 17.26 3.83 -1.16
N VAL A 435 16.99 2.61 -1.62
CA VAL A 435 16.79 2.31 -3.05
C VAL A 435 15.51 2.97 -3.57
N GLY A 436 14.39 2.83 -2.87
CA GLY A 436 13.09 3.39 -3.23
C GLY A 436 13.15 4.91 -3.33
N ASN A 437 13.66 5.58 -2.30
CA ASN A 437 13.81 7.04 -2.31
C ASN A 437 14.86 7.53 -3.31
N PHE A 438 15.89 6.74 -3.64
CA PHE A 438 16.81 7.10 -4.71
C PHE A 438 16.15 7.04 -6.09
N LEU A 439 15.36 5.99 -6.35
CA LEU A 439 14.71 5.73 -7.62
C LEU A 439 13.46 6.59 -7.86
N TYR A 440 12.76 7.00 -6.80
CA TYR A 440 11.53 7.79 -6.92
C TYR A 440 11.71 9.05 -7.78
N PRO A 441 12.71 9.94 -7.53
CA PRO A 441 12.86 11.13 -8.35
C PRO A 441 13.17 10.85 -9.82
N ILE A 442 13.99 9.83 -10.09
CA ILE A 442 14.31 9.39 -11.46
C ILE A 442 13.03 8.93 -12.16
N CYS A 443 12.21 8.14 -11.46
CA CYS A 443 10.94 7.64 -11.96
C CYS A 443 9.93 8.77 -12.19
N ALA A 444 9.82 9.71 -11.24
CA ALA A 444 8.93 10.86 -11.30
C ALA A 444 9.26 11.77 -12.49
N ILE A 445 10.54 12.13 -12.66
CA ILE A 445 11.02 12.90 -13.82
C ILE A 445 10.68 12.17 -15.12
N ARG A 446 10.92 10.86 -15.18
CA ARG A 446 10.53 10.06 -16.34
C ARG A 446 9.02 10.13 -16.57
N SER A 447 8.19 10.12 -15.51
CA SER A 447 6.71 10.14 -15.61
C SER A 447 6.21 11.45 -16.16
N HIS A 448 6.83 12.55 -15.74
CA HIS A 448 6.57 13.86 -16.28
C HIS A 448 6.79 13.95 -17.79
N PHE A 449 7.90 13.41 -18.30
CA PHE A 449 8.21 13.46 -19.72
C PHE A 449 7.50 12.37 -20.54
N SER A 450 7.22 11.21 -19.95
CA SER A 450 6.51 10.12 -20.62
C SER A 450 5.02 10.18 -20.28
N LYS A 451 4.24 10.89 -21.09
CA LYS A 451 2.76 11.01 -21.01
C LYS A 451 2.00 9.73 -21.39
N ARG A 452 2.61 8.55 -21.18
CA ARG A 452 1.98 7.24 -21.34
C ARG A 452 2.37 6.27 -20.23
N ILE A 453 1.47 5.35 -19.92
CA ILE A 453 1.68 4.27 -18.95
C ILE A 453 0.97 2.99 -19.40
N ASN A 454 1.57 1.83 -19.15
CA ASN A 454 0.91 0.54 -19.30
C ASN A 454 0.41 0.06 -17.93
N TRP A 455 -0.87 -0.23 -17.85
CA TRP A 455 -1.49 -0.86 -16.69
C TRP A 455 -2.29 -2.08 -17.14
N SER A 456 -1.79 -3.26 -16.74
CA SER A 456 -2.47 -4.56 -16.97
C SER A 456 -2.83 -4.80 -18.44
N GLY A 457 -1.96 -4.38 -19.37
CA GLY A 457 -2.15 -4.55 -20.80
C GLY A 457 -2.92 -3.42 -21.50
N ILE A 458 -3.37 -2.42 -20.75
CA ILE A 458 -4.01 -1.20 -21.28
C ILE A 458 -3.00 -0.05 -21.20
N ILE A 459 -2.75 0.59 -22.34
CA ILE A 459 -1.85 1.73 -22.45
C ILE A 459 -2.70 3.00 -22.47
N TYR A 460 -2.49 3.84 -21.46
CA TYR A 460 -3.17 5.14 -21.32
C TYR A 460 -2.23 6.26 -21.74
N TYR A 461 -2.76 7.21 -22.51
CA TYR A 461 -2.04 8.42 -22.93
C TYR A 461 -2.72 9.65 -22.35
N LEU A 462 -1.95 10.49 -21.66
CA LEU A 462 -2.44 11.73 -21.09
C LEU A 462 -2.18 12.92 -22.02
N LYS A 463 -3.19 13.77 -22.18
CA LYS A 463 -3.08 15.11 -22.75
C LYS A 463 -3.79 16.08 -21.81
N ASP A 464 -3.10 17.14 -21.42
CA ASP A 464 -3.63 18.17 -20.51
C ASP A 464 -4.23 17.61 -19.21
N GLY A 465 -3.57 16.58 -18.64
CA GLY A 465 -3.99 15.95 -17.39
C GLY A 465 -5.10 14.92 -17.52
N LYS A 466 -5.60 14.69 -18.73
CA LYS A 466 -6.73 13.81 -19.01
C LYS A 466 -6.34 12.68 -19.94
N ILE A 467 -6.99 11.53 -19.80
CA ILE A 467 -6.88 10.45 -20.78
C ILE A 467 -7.39 10.96 -22.13
N SER A 468 -6.54 10.82 -23.14
CA SER A 468 -6.80 11.30 -24.50
C SER A 468 -6.78 10.19 -25.54
N LYS A 469 -6.10 9.08 -25.22
CA LYS A 469 -6.05 7.88 -26.04
C LYS A 469 -5.87 6.67 -25.14
N ILE A 470 -6.53 5.57 -25.51
CA ILE A 470 -6.43 4.27 -24.86
C ILE A 470 -6.07 3.25 -25.94
N GLU A 471 -4.96 2.56 -25.77
CA GLU A 471 -4.57 1.44 -26.62
C GLU A 471 -4.61 0.15 -25.79
N ARG A 472 -5.23 -0.90 -26.34
CA ARG A 472 -5.30 -2.20 -25.70
C ARG A 472 -4.42 -3.14 -26.51
N ALA A 473 -3.43 -3.75 -25.86
CA ALA A 473 -2.61 -4.75 -26.55
C ALA A 473 -3.50 -5.93 -26.97
N PRO A 474 -3.35 -6.48 -28.20
CA PRO A 474 -4.06 -7.69 -28.56
C PRO A 474 -3.65 -8.81 -27.60
N ARG A 475 -4.64 -9.51 -27.03
CA ARG A 475 -4.38 -10.74 -26.27
C ARG A 475 -3.91 -11.80 -27.27
N SER A 476 -2.61 -12.04 -27.38
CA SER A 476 -2.14 -13.23 -28.09
C SER A 476 -2.58 -14.48 -27.33
N HIS A 477 -3.17 -15.45 -28.04
CA HIS A 477 -3.58 -16.73 -27.48
C HIS A 477 -2.41 -17.53 -26.85
N ASP A 478 -1.17 -17.16 -27.14
CA ASP A 478 0.07 -17.83 -26.66
C ASP A 478 0.75 -17.16 -25.47
N THR A 479 0.27 -15.99 -25.01
CA THR A 479 0.82 -15.36 -23.80
C THR A 479 -0.01 -15.77 -22.60
N GLY A 480 0.61 -16.47 -21.65
CA GLY A 480 0.00 -16.83 -20.37
C GLY A 480 -0.61 -15.62 -19.62
N PRO A 481 -1.31 -15.85 -18.50
CA PRO A 481 -2.09 -14.81 -17.83
C PRO A 481 -1.26 -13.54 -17.62
N VAL A 482 -1.81 -12.40 -18.06
CA VAL A 482 -1.23 -11.07 -17.80
C VAL A 482 -1.43 -10.80 -16.31
N PHE A 483 -0.44 -11.21 -15.51
CA PHE A 483 -0.45 -10.96 -14.08
C PHE A 483 -0.48 -9.46 -13.81
N THR A 484 -1.27 -9.04 -12.81
CA THR A 484 -1.20 -7.67 -12.31
C THR A 484 0.22 -7.41 -11.78
N ASP A 485 0.68 -6.16 -11.82
CA ASP A 485 2.05 -5.84 -11.39
C ASP A 485 2.34 -6.24 -9.93
N LEU A 486 1.29 -6.38 -9.11
CA LEU A 486 1.34 -6.82 -7.71
C LEU A 486 0.97 -8.31 -7.51
N GLY A 487 0.43 -9.00 -8.54
CA GLY A 487 -0.03 -10.39 -8.47
C GLY A 487 1.07 -11.42 -8.77
N GLY A 488 1.14 -12.51 -8.00
CA GLY A 488 2.18 -13.53 -8.14
C GLY A 488 2.02 -14.43 -9.38
N LYS A 489 3.14 -14.99 -9.89
CA LYS A 489 3.16 -15.90 -11.05
C LYS A 489 2.77 -17.35 -10.79
N HIS A 490 2.75 -17.82 -9.54
CA HIS A 490 2.71 -19.26 -9.25
C HIS A 490 1.32 -19.77 -8.85
N LEU A 491 0.54 -20.14 -9.86
CA LEU A 491 -0.60 -21.06 -9.73
C LEU A 491 -0.10 -22.49 -10.02
N TYR A 492 -0.25 -23.39 -9.04
CA TYR A 492 0.08 -24.82 -9.06
C TYR A 492 1.56 -25.25 -9.04
N GLY A 493 1.99 -25.70 -7.85
CA GLY A 493 3.05 -26.70 -7.62
C GLY A 493 3.21 -26.88 -6.11
N LYS A 494 2.69 -27.89 -5.41
CA LYS A 494 2.33 -29.27 -5.74
C LYS A 494 1.06 -29.67 -4.99
N LYS A 495 0.12 -30.34 -5.65
CA LYS A 495 -0.76 -31.30 -4.96
C LYS A 495 0.15 -32.37 -4.33
N GLY A 496 0.03 -32.57 -3.02
CA GLY A 496 0.49 -33.75 -2.28
C GLY A 496 1.95 -34.18 -2.48
N LEU A 497 2.85 -33.76 -1.59
CA LEU A 497 3.97 -34.60 -1.10
C LEU A 497 4.53 -33.95 0.18
N PRO A 498 4.88 -34.74 1.21
CA PRO A 498 5.37 -34.23 2.48
C PRO A 498 6.69 -33.48 2.28
N THR A 499 6.85 -32.45 3.12
CA THR A 499 8.01 -31.58 3.25
C THR A 499 9.33 -32.33 3.07
N LYS A 500 10.02 -32.07 1.94
CA LYS A 500 11.44 -32.42 1.81
C LYS A 500 12.20 -31.62 2.86
N ALA A 501 12.69 -32.35 3.84
CA ALA A 501 13.57 -31.87 4.88
C ALA A 501 14.77 -31.15 4.26
N SER A 502 15.16 -30.02 4.85
CA SER A 502 16.35 -29.28 4.41
C SER A 502 17.60 -30.15 4.55
N TYR A 503 18.54 -30.01 3.62
CA TYR A 503 19.86 -30.68 3.63
C TYR A 503 20.66 -30.44 4.93
N ILE A 504 20.25 -29.47 5.75
CA ILE A 504 20.86 -29.16 7.04
C ILE A 504 20.29 -30.07 8.16
N SER A 505 19.06 -30.57 8.00
CA SER A 505 18.42 -31.51 8.95
C SER A 505 18.87 -32.99 8.76
N SER A 506 19.43 -33.35 7.60
CA SER A 506 19.98 -34.70 7.39
C SER A 506 21.36 -34.89 8.01
N LEU A 507 22.11 -33.81 8.25
CA LEU A 507 23.41 -33.83 8.92
C LEU A 507 23.28 -33.97 10.44
N SER A 508 22.26 -33.34 11.06
CA SER A 508 22.03 -33.48 12.51
C SER A 508 21.51 -34.86 12.90
N LYS A 509 20.72 -35.53 12.03
CA LYS A 509 20.23 -36.90 12.28
C LYS A 509 21.29 -37.99 12.08
N ARG A 510 22.32 -37.76 11.25
CA ARG A 510 23.44 -38.72 11.09
C ARG A 510 24.44 -38.72 12.24
N LEU A 511 24.55 -37.62 13.00
CA LEU A 511 25.39 -37.54 14.19
C LEU A 511 24.71 -38.14 15.44
N LEU A 512 23.38 -38.09 15.53
CA LEU A 512 22.62 -38.64 16.64
C LEU A 512 22.35 -40.16 16.55
N GLN A 513 22.56 -40.79 15.40
CA GLN A 513 22.44 -42.25 15.24
C GLN A 513 23.74 -43.04 15.46
N TRP A 514 24.85 -42.39 15.83
CA TRP A 514 26.10 -43.08 16.15
C TRP A 514 26.18 -43.58 17.61
N HIS A 515 25.26 -43.16 18.50
CA HIS A 515 25.40 -43.39 19.95
C HIS A 515 24.31 -44.27 20.60
N ALA A 516 23.64 -45.17 19.87
CA ALA A 516 22.73 -46.14 20.48
C ALA A 516 23.09 -47.59 20.10
N PRO A 517 23.24 -48.51 21.08
CA PRO A 517 23.70 -49.87 20.85
C PRO A 517 22.61 -50.74 20.22
N LYS A 518 23.01 -51.59 19.28
CA LYS A 518 22.15 -52.64 18.70
C LYS A 518 21.75 -53.65 19.79
N ARG A 519 20.46 -53.88 19.98
CA ARG A 519 19.95 -55.11 20.59
C ARG A 519 19.18 -55.93 19.57
N SER A 520 19.61 -57.18 19.47
CA SER A 520 19.04 -58.33 18.78
C SER A 520 17.79 -58.82 19.50
N GLU A 521 16.69 -59.03 18.78
CA GLU A 521 16.09 -60.33 18.41
C GLU A 521 14.81 -60.06 17.61
#